data_AF-A0A1U6IGW8-F1
#
_entry.id   AF-A0A1U6IGW8-F1
#
_cell.length_a   1.000
_cell.length_b   1.000
_cell.length_c   1.000
_cell.angle_alpha   90.00
_cell.angle_beta   90.00
_cell.angle_gamma   90.00
#
_symmetry.space_group_name_H-M   'P 1'
#
loop_
_entity.id
_entity.type
_entity.pdbx_description
1 polymer ?
#
loop_
_entity_poly.entity_id
_entity_poly.type
_entity_poly.pdbx_seq_one_letter_code
_entity_poly.pdbx_strand_id
1 'polypeptide(L)'
;MKTFASLAAVAALTVAVSANAATDGARTVPVAYDDLNLSSQAGLDTLDQRLERAVRKVCGKADVRRLDEVSDMTRCRTSAQASAAEQRTVALARRNDGQPLLVAVKTK
;
A
#
# COMPACT_ATOMS: atom_id res chain seq x y z
N MET A 1 5.25 -12.84 47.60
CA MET A 1 6.47 -12.05 47.33
C MET A 1 7.56 -12.96 46.78
N LYS A 2 7.83 -12.87 45.46
CA LYS A 2 9.13 -13.04 44.80
C LYS A 2 8.91 -13.02 43.29
N THR A 3 9.31 -11.90 42.72
CA THR A 3 9.40 -11.52 41.31
C THR A 3 10.36 -12.43 40.56
N PHE A 4 10.01 -12.85 39.34
CA PHE A 4 10.98 -12.97 38.23
C PHE A 4 10.28 -12.61 36.92
N ALA A 5 10.60 -11.41 36.44
CA ALA A 5 10.28 -10.93 35.11
C ALA A 5 10.99 -11.81 34.08
N SER A 6 10.26 -12.27 33.07
CA SER A 6 10.84 -12.90 31.88
C SER A 6 10.41 -12.08 30.67
N LEU A 7 11.40 -11.38 30.11
CA LEU A 7 11.33 -10.75 28.80
C LEU A 7 11.03 -11.84 27.76
N ALA A 8 9.80 -11.87 27.26
CA ALA A 8 9.48 -12.62 26.05
C ALA A 8 9.98 -11.78 24.85
N ALA A 9 11.13 -12.16 24.32
CA ALA A 9 11.62 -11.66 23.05
C ALA A 9 10.61 -12.00 21.95
N VAL A 10 9.89 -11.00 21.46
CA VAL A 10 8.99 -11.14 20.32
C VAL A 10 9.87 -11.20 19.08
N ALA A 11 10.10 -12.41 18.57
CA ALA A 11 10.80 -12.66 17.32
C ALA A 11 10.02 -11.97 16.18
N ALA A 12 10.60 -10.90 15.63
CA ALA A 12 10.09 -10.26 14.42
C ALA A 12 10.29 -11.22 13.25
N LEU A 13 9.24 -11.96 12.90
CA LEU A 13 9.15 -12.71 11.64
C LEU A 13 9.12 -11.70 10.50
N THR A 14 10.29 -11.39 9.95
CA THR A 14 10.41 -10.63 8.71
C THR A 14 10.02 -11.54 7.56
N VAL A 15 8.73 -11.57 7.22
CA VAL A 15 8.26 -12.20 5.99
C VAL A 15 8.73 -11.31 4.84
N ALA A 16 9.86 -11.69 4.24
CA ALA A 16 10.32 -11.12 2.99
C ALA A 16 9.30 -11.49 1.90
N VAL A 17 8.35 -10.59 1.64
CA VAL A 17 7.47 -10.70 0.48
C VAL A 17 8.33 -10.48 -0.76
N SER A 18 8.74 -11.59 -1.38
CA SER A 18 9.35 -11.62 -2.71
C SER A 18 8.42 -10.93 -3.70
N ALA A 19 8.81 -9.74 -4.15
CA ALA A 19 8.18 -9.03 -5.24
C ALA A 19 8.44 -9.81 -6.54
N ASN A 20 7.54 -10.73 -6.86
CA ASN A 20 7.61 -11.51 -8.08
C ASN A 20 7.42 -10.62 -9.31
N ALA A 21 8.26 -10.93 -10.30
CA ALA A 21 8.47 -10.20 -11.53
C ALA A 21 7.22 -10.14 -12.44
N ALA A 22 7.28 -9.13 -13.32
CA ALA A 22 6.33 -8.77 -14.33
C ALA A 22 5.73 -9.96 -15.12
N THR A 23 4.41 -9.96 -15.23
CA THR A 23 3.69 -10.57 -16.34
C THR A 23 2.60 -9.58 -16.76
N ASP A 24 2.51 -9.37 -18.06
CA ASP A 24 1.65 -8.40 -18.75
C ASP A 24 0.19 -8.45 -18.25
N GLY A 25 -0.40 -7.29 -17.93
CA GLY A 25 -1.84 -7.16 -17.67
C GLY A 25 -2.25 -6.21 -16.54
N ALA A 26 -1.72 -6.34 -15.32
CA ALA A 26 -2.06 -5.43 -14.22
C ALA A 26 -0.99 -5.48 -13.12
N ARG A 27 -0.18 -4.42 -13.02
CA ARG A 27 0.78 -4.30 -11.91
C ARG A 27 -0.02 -4.02 -10.64
N THR A 28 0.22 -4.82 -9.60
CA THR A 28 -0.47 -4.70 -8.32
C THR A 28 0.54 -4.55 -7.19
N VAL A 29 0.35 -3.55 -6.33
CA VAL A 29 1.18 -3.38 -5.11
C VAL A 29 0.29 -3.52 -3.88
N PRO A 30 0.58 -4.48 -2.98
CA PRO A 30 -0.13 -4.58 -1.72
C PRO A 30 0.25 -3.44 -0.78
N VAL A 31 -0.74 -2.83 -0.15
CA VAL A 31 -0.59 -1.81 0.88
C VAL A 31 -1.16 -2.34 2.18
N ALA A 32 -0.28 -2.59 3.15
CA ALA A 32 -0.62 -2.94 4.51
C ALA A 32 -0.92 -1.67 5.32
N TYR A 33 -1.94 -1.73 6.17
CA TYR A 33 -2.39 -0.62 7.01
C TYR A 33 -2.97 -1.09 8.37
N ASP A 34 -2.69 -2.34 8.72
CA ASP A 34 -3.04 -3.00 9.98
C ASP A 34 -2.43 -2.31 11.21
N ASP A 35 -1.33 -1.59 11.03
CA ASP A 35 -0.69 -0.78 12.06
C ASP A 35 -1.31 0.61 12.24
N LEU A 36 -2.25 1.01 11.37
CA LEU A 36 -2.83 2.35 11.36
C LEU A 36 -4.19 2.39 12.05
N ASN A 37 -4.37 3.38 12.92
CA ASN A 37 -5.68 3.72 13.43
C ASN A 37 -6.44 4.60 12.40
N LEU A 38 -7.24 3.98 11.55
CA LEU A 38 -8.02 4.69 10.53
C LEU A 38 -9.20 5.53 11.09
N SER A 39 -9.44 5.52 12.42
CA SER A 39 -10.35 6.49 13.05
C SER A 39 -9.68 7.79 13.48
N SER A 40 -8.36 7.91 13.37
CA SER A 40 -7.65 9.17 13.62
C SER A 40 -7.23 9.83 12.31
N GLN A 41 -7.22 11.17 12.29
CA GLN A 41 -6.74 11.92 11.13
C GLN A 41 -5.31 11.52 10.75
N ALA A 42 -4.42 11.34 11.74
CA ALA A 42 -3.04 10.92 11.51
C ALA A 42 -2.93 9.52 10.86
N GLY A 43 -3.80 8.58 11.22
CA GLY A 43 -3.83 7.25 10.59
C GLY A 43 -4.34 7.31 9.15
N LEU A 44 -5.34 8.16 8.88
CA LEU A 44 -5.83 8.43 7.52
C LEU A 44 -4.75 9.05 6.64
N ASP A 45 -4.07 10.09 7.14
CA ASP A 45 -3.00 10.77 6.41
C ASP A 45 -1.85 9.79 6.08
N THR A 46 -1.52 8.90 7.02
CA THR A 46 -0.49 7.88 6.81
C THR A 46 -0.91 6.84 5.75
N LEU A 47 -2.19 6.44 5.75
CA LEU A 47 -2.74 5.56 4.71
C LEU A 47 -2.67 6.24 3.34
N ASP A 48 -3.06 7.51 3.25
CA ASP A 48 -3.04 8.28 2.01
C ASP A 48 -1.61 8.38 1.44
N GLN A 49 -0.63 8.67 2.29
CA GLN A 49 0.78 8.65 1.88
C GLN A 49 1.25 7.27 1.41
N ARG A 50 0.78 6.18 2.03
CA ARG A 50 1.13 4.81 1.62
C ARG A 50 0.54 4.47 0.25
N LEU A 51 -0.72 4.82 0.03
CA LEU A 51 -1.40 4.65 -1.24
C LEU A 51 -0.69 5.42 -2.36
N GLU A 52 -0.32 6.67 -2.12
CA GLU A 52 0.46 7.44 -3.08
C GLU A 52 1.83 6.81 -3.39
N ARG A 53 2.52 6.29 -2.37
CA ARG A 53 3.78 5.55 -2.58
C ARG A 53 3.56 4.30 -3.44
N ALA A 54 2.45 3.59 -3.23
CA ALA A 54 2.09 2.42 -4.03
C ALA A 54 1.78 2.80 -5.48
N VAL A 55 1.06 3.90 -5.72
CA VAL A 55 0.85 4.47 -7.07
C VAL A 55 2.18 4.77 -7.75
N ARG A 56 3.12 5.42 -7.05
CA ARG A 56 4.44 5.72 -7.63
C ARG A 56 5.24 4.45 -7.91
N LYS A 57 5.13 3.44 -7.04
CA LYS A 57 5.82 2.16 -7.21
C LYS A 57 5.26 1.36 -8.40
N VAL A 58 3.94 1.39 -8.60
CA VAL A 58 3.27 0.64 -9.68
C VAL A 58 3.52 1.29 -11.05
N CYS A 59 3.57 2.63 -11.11
CA CYS A 59 3.77 3.38 -12.36
C CYS A 59 5.22 3.73 -12.68
N GLY A 60 6.14 3.57 -11.72
CA GLY A 60 7.55 3.85 -11.92
C GLY A 60 7.87 5.33 -12.20
N LYS A 61 8.99 5.54 -12.90
CA LYS A 61 9.50 6.85 -13.32
C LYS A 61 9.56 6.89 -14.85
N ALA A 62 9.23 8.04 -15.42
CA ALA A 62 9.44 8.32 -16.84
C ALA A 62 10.74 9.11 -17.03
N ASP A 63 11.37 8.94 -18.20
CA ASP A 63 12.37 9.91 -18.66
C ASP A 63 11.67 11.18 -19.16
N VAL A 64 11.95 12.31 -18.53
CA VAL A 64 11.35 13.62 -18.87
C VAL A 64 11.67 14.10 -20.28
N ARG A 65 12.70 13.51 -20.92
CA ARG A 65 13.09 13.82 -22.30
C ARG A 65 12.26 13.04 -23.32
N ARG A 66 11.48 12.05 -22.88
CA ARG A 66 10.63 11.19 -23.70
C ARG A 66 9.15 11.46 -23.38
N LEU A 67 8.49 12.20 -24.27
CA LEU A 67 7.12 12.69 -24.07
C LEU A 67 6.09 11.56 -24.01
N ASP A 68 6.31 10.49 -24.77
CA ASP A 68 5.54 9.25 -24.74
C ASP A 68 5.56 8.62 -23.35
N GLU A 69 6.74 8.45 -22.74
CA GLU A 69 6.84 7.90 -21.39
C GLU A 69 6.19 8.77 -20.33
N VAL A 70 6.31 10.10 -20.46
CA VAL A 70 5.63 11.03 -19.55
C VAL A 70 4.11 10.89 -19.67
N SER A 71 3.59 10.74 -20.89
CA SER A 71 2.16 10.50 -21.14
C SER A 71 1.71 9.19 -20.50
N ASP A 72 2.44 8.10 -20.74
CA ASP A 72 2.11 6.76 -20.24
C ASP A 72 2.16 6.70 -18.71
N MET A 73 3.20 7.27 -18.10
CA MET A 73 3.33 7.38 -16.65
C MET A 73 2.18 8.20 -16.05
N THR A 74 1.78 9.30 -16.71
CA THR A 74 0.66 10.13 -16.24
C THR A 74 -0.66 9.37 -16.29
N ARG A 75 -0.96 8.69 -17.41
CA ARG A 75 -2.15 7.83 -17.54
C ARG A 75 -2.17 6.74 -16.47
N CYS A 76 -1.03 6.08 -16.27
CA CYS A 76 -0.88 5.08 -15.23
C CYS A 76 -1.19 5.66 -13.85
N ARG A 77 -0.62 6.81 -13.50
CA ARG A 77 -0.83 7.46 -12.20
C ARG A 77 -2.29 7.83 -11.98
N THR A 78 -2.96 8.39 -12.98
CA THR A 78 -4.39 8.71 -12.90
C THR A 78 -5.23 7.46 -12.65
N SER A 79 -4.99 6.37 -13.39
CA SER A 79 -5.72 5.10 -13.17
C SER A 79 -5.43 4.50 -11.79
N ALA A 80 -4.17 4.49 -11.37
CA ALA A 80 -3.75 3.92 -10.09
C ALA A 80 -4.24 4.77 -8.90
N GLN A 81 -4.33 6.09 -9.03
CA GLN A 81 -4.94 6.96 -8.01
C GLN A 81 -6.43 6.69 -7.85
N ALA A 82 -7.18 6.49 -8.94
CA ALA A 82 -8.59 6.12 -8.87
C ALA A 82 -8.77 4.79 -8.13
N SER A 83 -7.95 3.78 -8.47
CA SER A 83 -7.92 2.50 -7.75
C SER A 83 -7.57 2.69 -6.28
N ALA A 84 -6.57 3.51 -5.95
CA ALA A 84 -6.21 3.78 -4.57
C ALA A 84 -7.33 4.45 -3.75
N ALA A 85 -8.09 5.38 -4.35
CA ALA A 85 -9.21 6.05 -3.69
C ALA A 85 -10.38 5.10 -3.39
N GLU A 86 -10.68 4.19 -4.32
CA GLU A 86 -11.66 3.12 -4.10
C GLU A 86 -11.22 2.24 -2.93
N GLN A 87 -9.96 1.81 -2.95
CA GLN A 87 -9.43 0.93 -1.92
C GLN A 87 -9.32 1.60 -0.55
N ARG A 88 -9.06 2.92 -0.50
CA ARG A 88 -9.18 3.72 0.73
C ARG A 88 -10.57 3.61 1.31
N THR A 89 -11.61 3.75 0.49
CA THR A 89 -13.01 3.63 0.92
C THR A 89 -13.29 2.23 1.46
N VAL A 90 -12.79 1.19 0.80
CA VAL A 90 -12.87 -0.20 1.28
C VAL A 90 -12.14 -0.38 2.61
N ALA A 91 -10.96 0.21 2.79
CA ALA A 91 -10.21 0.16 4.04
C ALA A 91 -10.97 0.81 5.21
N LEU A 92 -11.65 1.93 4.95
CA LEU A 92 -12.48 2.60 5.95
C LEU A 92 -13.73 1.79 6.31
N ALA A 93 -14.36 1.13 5.32
CA ALA A 93 -15.48 0.24 5.56
C ALA A 93 -15.07 -1.00 6.37
N ARG A 94 -13.94 -1.63 6.01
CA ARG A 94 -13.41 -2.84 6.64
C ARG A 94 -12.81 -2.63 8.03
N ARG A 95 -12.60 -1.38 8.47
CA ARG A 95 -12.17 -1.02 9.83
C ARG A 95 -12.92 -1.81 10.90
N ASN A 96 -14.19 -2.12 10.66
CA ASN A 96 -15.07 -2.74 11.65
C ASN A 96 -15.13 -4.28 11.57
N ASP A 97 -14.50 -4.91 10.57
CA ASP A 97 -14.79 -6.32 10.20
C ASP A 97 -13.64 -7.31 10.49
N GLY A 98 -12.51 -6.86 11.04
CA GLY A 98 -11.41 -7.76 11.48
C GLY A 98 -10.75 -8.60 10.36
N GLN A 99 -10.99 -8.28 9.09
CA GLN A 99 -10.41 -8.94 7.92
C GLN A 99 -8.98 -8.45 7.64
N PRO A 100 -8.12 -9.22 6.94
CA PRO A 100 -6.77 -8.76 6.60
C PRO A 100 -6.80 -7.44 5.82
N LEU A 101 -6.18 -6.41 6.42
CA LEU A 101 -6.07 -5.02 5.95
C LEU A 101 -5.06 -4.90 4.80
N LEU A 102 -5.37 -5.55 3.68
CA LEU A 102 -4.54 -5.54 2.48
C LEU A 102 -5.34 -4.94 1.32
N VAL A 103 -4.81 -3.85 0.78
CA VAL A 103 -5.37 -3.17 -0.39
C VAL A 103 -4.43 -3.33 -1.57
N ALA A 104 -4.99 -3.57 -2.75
CA ALA A 104 -4.26 -3.75 -3.99
C ALA A 104 -4.48 -2.55 -4.90
N VAL A 105 -3.42 -1.77 -5.17
CA VAL A 105 -3.47 -0.73 -6.20
C VAL A 105 -3.19 -1.36 -7.56
N LYS A 106 -4.14 -1.27 -8.50
CA LYS A 106 -4.00 -1.79 -9.87
C LYS A 106 -3.86 -0.68 -10.90
N THR A 107 -3.15 -1.00 -11.98
CA THR A 107 -3.20 -0.27 -13.25
C THR A 107 -4.10 -1.04 -14.21
N LYS A 108 -4.95 -0.33 -14.97
CA LYS A 108 -5.69 -0.92 -16.09
C LYS A 108 -4.77 -1.29 -17.24
#